data_AF-A0A182EJX0-F1
#
_entry.id   AF-A0A182EJX0-F1
#
_cell.length_a   1.000
_cell.length_b   1.000
_cell.length_c   1.000
_cell.angle_alpha   90.00
_cell.angle_beta   90.00
_cell.angle_gamma   90.00
#
_symmetry.space_group_name_H-M   'P 1'
#
loop_
_entity.id
_entity.type
_entity.pdbx_description
1 polymer ?
#
loop_
_entity_poly.entity_id
_entity_poly.type
_entity_poly.pdbx_seq_one_letter_code
_entity_poly.pdbx_strand_id
1 'polypeptide(L)'
;MTLNVLAHQKDILSAYDVVLKSPSCDHWMILEYESNSNIIKVADTGDGGMEELSRSFVAGKLQYGIGAVKWGTSTNAKIVLIQWYISTLQQGEGVPSSRLVATANHATELKRFLRGVHMILIARSEEDVDMESILHVVSRLPGVSETVPISTETSESTHPKAVGTTYQPIKPKNEIDTSSRENFWKEIRAQENDRIAEEKKREKKKNETALRERTELNERIHAQLCSEEGTKKASELSGPKIC
;
A
#
# COMPACT_ATOMS: atom_id res chain seq x y z
N MET A 1 9.92 11.33 -9.95
CA MET A 1 11.17 11.07 -10.68
C MET A 1 10.81 10.69 -12.11
N THR A 2 11.64 10.98 -13.09
CA THR A 2 11.35 10.73 -14.52
C THR A 2 12.08 9.49 -15.01
N LEU A 3 11.42 8.72 -15.87
CA LEU A 3 12.03 7.57 -16.51
C LEU A 3 12.97 8.02 -17.64
N ASN A 4 14.17 7.44 -17.72
CA ASN A 4 15.10 7.67 -18.83
C ASN A 4 15.14 6.45 -19.77
N VAL A 5 14.39 6.55 -20.86
CA VAL A 5 14.40 5.58 -21.97
C VAL A 5 15.35 5.97 -23.11
N LEU A 6 15.93 7.17 -23.05
CA LEU A 6 16.72 7.73 -24.15
C LEU A 6 18.11 7.11 -24.26
N ALA A 7 18.70 6.68 -23.14
CA ALA A 7 20.03 6.09 -23.10
C ALA A 7 20.15 4.81 -23.96
N HIS A 8 19.13 3.94 -23.93
CA HIS A 8 19.06 2.69 -24.70
C HIS A 8 17.92 2.68 -25.71
N GLN A 9 17.53 3.86 -26.22
CA GLN A 9 16.34 4.02 -27.05
C GLN A 9 16.35 3.12 -28.28
N LYS A 10 17.49 3.02 -28.97
CA LYS A 10 17.64 2.25 -30.21
C LYS A 10 17.43 0.76 -29.97
N ASP A 11 18.03 0.24 -28.90
CA ASP A 11 17.96 -1.18 -28.55
C ASP A 11 16.54 -1.56 -28.13
N ILE A 12 15.91 -0.72 -27.30
CA ILE A 12 14.52 -0.90 -26.85
C ILE A 12 13.56 -0.89 -28.05
N LEU A 13 13.69 0.09 -28.95
CA LEU A 13 12.82 0.18 -30.13
C LEU A 13 13.07 -0.96 -31.11
N SER A 14 14.31 -1.40 -31.28
CA SER A 14 14.65 -2.55 -32.15
C SER A 14 14.00 -3.84 -31.62
N ALA A 15 14.10 -4.11 -30.32
CA ALA A 15 13.45 -5.26 -29.70
C ALA A 15 11.92 -5.15 -29.75
N TYR A 16 11.38 -3.96 -29.52
CA TYR A 16 9.94 -3.72 -29.58
C TYR A 16 9.37 -3.91 -31.00
N ASP A 17 10.10 -3.45 -32.02
CA ASP A 17 9.73 -3.64 -33.42
C ASP A 17 9.63 -5.12 -33.80
N VAL A 18 10.49 -5.96 -33.23
CA VAL A 18 10.47 -7.41 -33.41
C VAL A 18 9.18 -8.01 -32.82
N VAL A 19 8.79 -7.58 -31.62
CA VAL A 19 7.51 -7.99 -30.99
C VAL A 19 6.30 -7.53 -31.83
N LEU A 20 6.35 -6.32 -32.39
CA LEU A 20 5.24 -5.77 -33.21
C LEU A 20 5.07 -6.45 -34.56
N LYS A 21 6.17 -6.83 -35.22
CA LYS A 21 6.16 -7.39 -36.59
C LYS A 21 6.00 -8.90 -36.61
N SER A 22 6.10 -9.57 -35.47
CA SER A 22 5.97 -11.03 -35.39
C SER A 22 4.54 -11.47 -35.70
N PRO A 23 4.32 -12.27 -36.77
CA PRO A 23 2.98 -12.73 -37.14
C PRO A 23 2.46 -13.83 -36.19
N SER A 24 3.37 -14.54 -35.51
CA SER A 24 3.03 -15.65 -34.63
C SER A 24 2.72 -15.21 -33.20
N CYS A 25 2.98 -13.95 -32.84
CA CYS A 25 2.77 -13.40 -31.49
C CYS A 25 3.57 -14.08 -30.37
N ASP A 26 4.63 -14.83 -30.71
CA ASP A 26 5.42 -15.54 -29.71
C ASP A 26 6.59 -14.71 -29.17
N HIS A 27 6.88 -13.56 -29.80
CA HIS A 27 8.03 -12.76 -29.43
C HIS A 27 7.71 -11.85 -28.24
N TRP A 28 8.63 -11.80 -27.30
CA TRP A 28 8.51 -10.99 -26.09
C TRP A 28 9.83 -10.32 -25.74
N MET A 29 9.76 -9.28 -24.92
CA MET A 29 10.93 -8.61 -24.39
C MET A 29 10.73 -8.20 -22.92
N ILE A 30 11.80 -8.22 -22.14
CA ILE A 30 11.84 -7.73 -20.76
C ILE A 30 12.75 -6.52 -20.69
N LEU A 31 12.26 -5.49 -20.01
CA LEU A 31 12.95 -4.27 -19.69
C LEU A 31 13.27 -4.24 -18.18
N GLU A 32 14.49 -3.87 -17.84
CA GLU A 32 14.95 -3.75 -16.46
C GLU A 32 15.62 -2.40 -16.23
N TYR A 33 15.60 -1.93 -14.97
CA TYR A 33 16.37 -0.77 -14.54
C TYR A 33 17.86 -1.09 -14.47
N GLU A 34 18.68 -0.13 -14.87
CA GLU A 34 20.11 -0.18 -14.65
C GLU A 34 20.42 0.18 -13.18
N SER A 35 20.65 -0.84 -12.37
CA SER A 35 21.00 -0.70 -10.95
C SER A 35 19.97 0.18 -10.20
N ASN A 36 20.41 1.17 -9.44
CA ASN A 36 19.53 2.10 -8.71
C ASN A 36 19.12 3.34 -9.53
N SER A 37 19.50 3.42 -10.81
CA SER A 37 19.16 4.56 -11.67
C SER A 37 17.74 4.43 -12.25
N ASN A 38 17.21 5.51 -12.84
CA ASN A 38 15.94 5.46 -13.58
C ASN A 38 16.15 5.20 -15.08
N ILE A 39 17.30 4.65 -15.46
CA ILE A 39 17.61 4.27 -16.84
C ILE A 39 17.09 2.85 -17.06
N ILE A 40 16.34 2.63 -18.14
CA ILE A 40 15.86 1.29 -18.54
C ILE A 40 16.67 0.78 -19.72
N LYS A 41 16.95 -0.53 -19.72
CA LYS A 41 17.56 -1.27 -20.83
C LYS A 41 16.79 -2.55 -21.13
N VAL A 42 17.05 -3.13 -22.29
CA VAL A 42 16.62 -4.49 -22.62
C VAL A 42 17.42 -5.46 -21.77
N ALA A 43 16.71 -6.26 -20.97
CA ALA A 43 17.29 -7.29 -20.13
C ALA A 43 17.32 -8.62 -20.86
N ASP A 44 16.19 -8.97 -21.49
CA ASP A 44 16.03 -10.24 -22.18
C ASP A 44 14.99 -10.15 -23.30
N THR A 45 15.06 -11.09 -24.24
CA THR A 45 14.14 -11.24 -25.37
C THR A 45 14.01 -12.71 -25.71
N GLY A 46 12.81 -13.17 -26.03
CA GLY A 46 12.57 -14.54 -26.45
C GLY A 46 11.43 -14.66 -27.45
N ASP A 47 11.22 -15.89 -27.91
CA ASP A 47 10.25 -16.27 -28.94
C ASP A 47 9.36 -17.44 -28.53
N GLY A 48 9.37 -17.84 -27.25
CA GLY A 48 8.52 -18.88 -26.65
C GLY A 48 7.19 -18.37 -26.09
N GLY A 49 6.77 -17.16 -26.48
CA GLY A 49 5.46 -16.61 -26.14
C GLY A 49 5.29 -16.19 -24.68
N MET A 50 4.03 -16.04 -24.27
CA MET A 50 3.68 -15.53 -22.95
C MET A 50 4.08 -16.48 -21.81
N GLU A 51 4.09 -17.79 -22.07
CA GLU A 51 4.49 -18.81 -21.09
C GLU A 51 5.99 -18.77 -20.77
N GLU A 52 6.83 -18.47 -21.76
CA GLU A 52 8.26 -18.25 -21.52
C GLU A 52 8.51 -16.92 -20.82
N LEU A 53 7.77 -15.87 -21.23
CA LEU A 53 7.86 -14.55 -20.61
C LEU A 53 7.56 -14.61 -19.10
N SER A 54 6.52 -15.34 -18.67
CA SER A 54 6.14 -15.43 -17.25
C SER A 54 7.25 -16.04 -16.39
N ARG A 55 7.99 -17.02 -16.91
CA ARG A 55 9.09 -17.71 -16.23
C ARG A 55 10.42 -16.95 -16.27
N SER A 56 10.55 -16.01 -17.20
CA SER A 56 11.78 -15.24 -17.41
C SER A 56 11.90 -14.03 -16.47
N PHE A 57 10.84 -13.71 -15.72
CA PHE A 57 10.88 -12.66 -14.72
C PHE A 57 11.76 -13.03 -13.51
N VAL A 58 12.50 -12.04 -13.01
CA VAL A 58 13.39 -12.22 -11.87
C VAL A 58 12.71 -11.66 -10.61
N ALA A 59 12.63 -12.47 -9.56
CA ALA A 59 12.13 -12.04 -8.25
C ALA A 59 13.01 -10.94 -7.64
N GLY A 60 12.41 -10.07 -6.81
CA GLY A 60 13.12 -8.95 -6.16
C GLY A 60 13.50 -7.78 -7.08
N LYS A 61 13.25 -7.86 -8.39
CA LYS A 61 13.50 -6.78 -9.34
C LYS A 61 12.19 -6.19 -9.89
N LEU A 62 12.23 -4.88 -10.18
CA LEU A 62 11.15 -4.22 -10.90
C LEU A 62 11.45 -4.32 -12.40
N GLN A 63 10.61 -5.05 -13.12
CA GLN A 63 10.79 -5.32 -14.54
C GLN A 63 9.51 -4.99 -15.31
N TYR A 64 9.65 -4.75 -16.62
CA TYR A 64 8.52 -4.58 -17.52
C TYR A 64 8.61 -5.59 -18.65
N GLY A 65 7.67 -6.51 -18.72
CA GLY A 65 7.54 -7.43 -19.86
C GLY A 65 6.63 -6.83 -20.92
N ILE A 66 6.94 -7.08 -22.19
CA ILE A 66 6.11 -6.69 -23.31
C ILE A 66 5.92 -7.92 -24.18
N GLY A 67 4.67 -8.23 -24.48
CA GLY A 67 4.31 -9.37 -25.32
C GLY A 67 3.06 -9.07 -26.16
N ALA A 68 2.91 -9.82 -27.25
CA ALA A 68 1.70 -9.81 -28.07
C ALA A 68 0.81 -10.99 -27.68
N VAL A 69 -0.50 -10.75 -27.56
CA VAL A 69 -1.48 -11.80 -27.28
C VAL A 69 -2.61 -11.72 -28.28
N LYS A 70 -2.96 -12.86 -28.87
CA LYS A 70 -4.11 -13.00 -29.76
C LYS A 70 -5.26 -13.67 -29.02
N TRP A 71 -6.43 -13.05 -29.05
CA TRP A 71 -7.65 -13.59 -28.45
C TRP A 71 -8.49 -14.29 -29.51
N GLY A 72 -8.72 -15.60 -29.36
CA GLY A 72 -9.59 -16.41 -30.21
C GLY A 72 -9.28 -16.28 -31.70
N THR A 73 -10.30 -16.02 -32.51
CA THR A 73 -10.19 -15.83 -33.96
C THR A 73 -9.78 -14.42 -34.39
N SER A 74 -9.45 -13.53 -33.43
CA SER A 74 -9.16 -12.13 -33.74
C SER A 74 -8.01 -11.99 -34.75
N THR A 75 -8.21 -11.13 -35.75
CA THR A 75 -7.20 -10.85 -36.77
C THR A 75 -6.05 -10.00 -36.24
N ASN A 76 -6.27 -9.26 -35.13
CA ASN A 76 -5.31 -8.31 -34.58
C ASN A 76 -4.82 -8.74 -33.20
N ALA A 77 -3.51 -8.88 -33.06
CA ALA A 77 -2.88 -9.10 -31.76
C ALA A 77 -2.97 -7.85 -30.87
N LYS A 78 -3.09 -8.06 -29.57
CA LYS A 78 -3.05 -7.00 -28.55
C LYS A 78 -1.71 -7.03 -27.86
N ILE A 79 -1.01 -5.90 -27.92
CA ILE A 79 0.26 -5.71 -27.22
C ILE A 79 -0.01 -5.36 -25.76
N VAL A 80 0.52 -6.17 -24.85
CA VAL A 80 0.35 -6.04 -23.40
C VAL A 80 1.68 -5.60 -22.80
N LEU A 81 1.64 -4.58 -21.95
CA LEU A 81 2.77 -4.18 -21.09
C LEU A 81 2.51 -4.71 -19.68
N ILE A 82 3.34 -5.64 -19.22
CA ILE A 82 3.27 -6.24 -17.90
C ILE A 82 4.24 -5.50 -16.99
N GLN A 83 3.74 -4.89 -15.92
CA GLN A 83 4.54 -4.34 -14.85
C GLN A 83 4.71 -5.43 -13.77
N TRP A 84 5.91 -5.96 -13.67
CA TRP A 84 6.26 -7.04 -12.75
C TRP A 84 6.93 -6.50 -11.49
N TYR A 85 6.38 -6.82 -10.33
CA TYR A 85 7.08 -6.71 -9.06
C TYR A 85 6.52 -7.70 -8.04
N ILE A 86 7.36 -8.62 -7.58
CA ILE A 86 7.03 -9.44 -6.42
C ILE A 86 7.15 -8.58 -5.14
N SER A 87 6.05 -8.53 -4.38
CA SER A 87 5.95 -7.88 -3.08
C SER A 87 5.75 -8.95 -1.99
N THR A 88 6.56 -10.00 -1.97
CA THR A 88 6.52 -10.99 -0.90
C THR A 88 7.39 -10.52 0.27
N LEU A 89 6.76 -9.88 1.25
CA LEU A 89 7.39 -9.46 2.50
C LEU A 89 7.86 -10.63 3.39
N GLN A 90 7.53 -11.88 3.04
CA GLN A 90 7.85 -13.04 3.88
C GLN A 90 9.29 -13.54 3.75
N GLN A 91 10.04 -13.18 2.70
CA GLN A 91 11.40 -13.70 2.47
C GLN A 91 12.48 -12.64 2.24
N GLY A 92 12.16 -11.35 2.34
CA GLY A 92 13.15 -10.28 2.12
C GLY A 92 13.57 -10.08 0.66
N GLU A 93 12.98 -10.83 -0.27
CA GLU A 93 13.24 -10.80 -1.72
C GLU A 93 12.15 -9.98 -2.45
N GLY A 94 11.94 -8.74 -2.01
CA GLY A 94 10.92 -7.84 -2.56
C GLY A 94 11.52 -6.51 -2.97
N VAL A 95 10.95 -5.90 -4.01
CA VAL A 95 11.32 -4.53 -4.40
C VAL A 95 10.97 -3.57 -3.26
N PRO A 96 11.90 -2.70 -2.81
CA PRO A 96 11.62 -1.76 -1.72
C PRO A 96 10.40 -0.88 -2.01
N SER A 97 9.51 -0.72 -1.03
CA SER A 97 8.27 0.06 -1.21
C SER A 97 8.52 1.51 -1.65
N SER A 98 9.62 2.11 -1.20
CA SER A 98 10.06 3.44 -1.64
C SER A 98 10.33 3.51 -3.14
N ARG A 99 10.87 2.43 -3.72
CA ARG A 99 11.11 2.32 -5.17
C ARG A 99 9.81 2.20 -5.93
N LEU A 100 8.88 1.36 -5.46
CA LEU A 100 7.56 1.20 -6.10
C LEU A 100 6.79 2.53 -6.18
N VAL A 101 6.83 3.33 -5.11
CA VAL A 101 6.22 4.67 -5.08
C VAL A 101 6.93 5.60 -6.07
N ALA A 102 8.27 5.60 -6.09
CA ALA A 102 9.04 6.45 -6.99
C ALA A 102 8.81 6.14 -8.48
N THR A 103 8.52 4.87 -8.81
CA THR A 103 8.34 4.38 -10.18
C THR A 103 6.88 4.16 -10.58
N ALA A 104 5.91 4.59 -9.76
CA ALA A 104 4.49 4.33 -10.00
C ALA A 104 4.00 4.81 -11.38
N ASN A 105 4.55 5.91 -11.88
CA ASN A 105 4.17 6.50 -13.17
C ASN A 105 4.97 5.97 -14.36
N HIS A 106 6.06 5.23 -14.12
CA HIS A 106 6.98 4.82 -15.19
C HIS A 106 6.34 3.86 -16.19
N ALA A 107 5.41 3.00 -15.76
CA ALA A 107 4.66 2.13 -16.68
C ALA A 107 3.84 2.95 -17.69
N THR A 108 3.24 4.05 -17.24
CA THR A 108 2.47 4.96 -18.10
C THR A 108 3.38 5.74 -19.05
N GLU A 109 4.55 6.18 -18.58
CA GLU A 109 5.57 6.83 -19.43
C GLU A 109 6.09 5.86 -20.50
N LEU A 110 6.36 4.61 -20.14
CA LEU A 110 6.80 3.57 -21.05
C LEU A 110 5.73 3.24 -22.09
N LYS A 111 4.45 3.14 -21.69
CA LYS A 111 3.32 3.00 -22.63
C LYS A 111 3.20 4.17 -23.62
N ARG A 112 3.53 5.40 -23.20
CA ARG A 112 3.53 6.57 -24.10
C ARG A 112 4.70 6.54 -25.08
N PHE A 113 5.85 6.05 -24.63
CA PHE A 113 7.04 5.88 -25.44
C PHE A 113 6.86 4.74 -26.47
N LEU A 114 6.37 3.59 -26.04
CA LEU A 114 6.08 2.41 -26.87
C LEU A 114 4.68 2.52 -27.49
N ARG A 115 4.61 3.13 -28.67
CA ARG A 115 3.36 3.31 -29.41
C ARG A 115 2.77 1.96 -29.81
N GLY A 116 1.50 1.72 -29.50
CA GLY A 116 0.79 0.48 -29.86
C GLY A 116 0.54 -0.48 -28.69
N VAL A 117 1.03 -0.17 -27.49
CA VAL A 117 0.64 -0.89 -26.26
C VAL A 117 -0.84 -0.64 -25.95
N HIS A 118 -1.62 -1.71 -25.86
CA HIS A 118 -3.07 -1.64 -25.66
C HIS A 118 -3.42 -1.46 -24.19
N MET A 119 -2.79 -2.25 -23.32
CA MET A 119 -3.07 -2.26 -21.88
C MET A 119 -1.80 -2.37 -21.05
N ILE A 120 -1.90 -1.96 -19.78
CA ILE A 120 -0.88 -2.20 -18.76
C ILE A 120 -1.49 -3.19 -17.77
N LEU A 121 -0.81 -4.31 -17.57
CA LEU A 121 -1.15 -5.31 -16.56
C LEU A 121 -0.18 -5.18 -15.40
N ILE A 122 -0.68 -5.21 -14.17
CA ILE A 122 0.17 -5.22 -12.98
C ILE A 122 0.20 -6.65 -12.47
N ALA A 123 1.38 -7.24 -12.40
CA ALA A 123 1.60 -8.62 -11.97
C ALA A 123 2.49 -8.65 -10.72
N ARG A 124 2.06 -9.42 -9.73
CA ARG A 124 2.73 -9.61 -8.44
C ARG A 124 3.17 -11.04 -8.19
N SER A 125 2.65 -11.99 -8.95
CA SER A 125 3.06 -13.39 -8.99
C SER A 125 3.04 -13.89 -10.43
N GLU A 126 3.69 -15.03 -10.67
CA GLU A 126 3.73 -15.66 -12.00
C GLU A 126 2.32 -15.99 -12.50
N GLU A 127 1.42 -16.32 -11.58
CA GLU A 127 -0.02 -16.60 -11.82
C GLU A 127 -0.76 -15.41 -12.46
N ASP A 128 -0.35 -14.17 -12.15
CA ASP A 128 -0.93 -12.97 -12.77
C ASP A 128 -0.52 -12.83 -14.25
N VAL A 129 0.56 -13.51 -14.66
CA VAL A 129 1.11 -13.50 -16.02
C VAL A 129 0.72 -14.77 -16.79
N ASP A 130 -0.06 -15.66 -16.20
CA ASP A 130 -0.58 -16.83 -16.90
C ASP A 130 -1.41 -16.41 -18.13
N MET A 131 -1.29 -17.20 -19.20
CA MET A 131 -1.97 -16.93 -20.47
C MET A 131 -3.48 -16.77 -20.26
N GLU A 132 -4.10 -17.61 -19.43
CA GLU A 132 -5.52 -17.55 -19.13
C GLU A 132 -5.92 -16.25 -18.41
N SER A 133 -5.15 -15.83 -17.40
CA SER A 133 -5.33 -14.58 -16.66
C SER A 133 -5.26 -13.38 -17.60
N ILE A 134 -4.25 -13.35 -18.48
CA ILE A 134 -4.05 -12.27 -19.44
C ILE A 134 -5.19 -12.26 -20.47
N LEU A 135 -5.53 -13.41 -21.04
CA LEU A 135 -6.61 -13.55 -22.01
C LEU A 135 -7.95 -13.09 -21.42
N HIS A 136 -8.24 -13.43 -20.16
CA HIS A 136 -9.45 -12.96 -19.47
C HIS A 136 -9.49 -11.42 -19.40
N VAL A 137 -8.37 -10.75 -19.11
CA VAL A 137 -8.31 -9.28 -19.11
C VAL A 137 -8.38 -8.70 -20.53
N VAL A 138 -7.71 -9.33 -21.50
CA VAL A 138 -7.72 -8.93 -22.92
C VAL A 138 -9.13 -9.03 -23.52
N SER A 139 -9.92 -10.03 -23.13
CA SER A 139 -11.30 -10.23 -23.60
C SER A 139 -12.23 -9.04 -23.28
N ARG A 140 -11.92 -8.31 -22.21
CA ARG A 140 -12.66 -7.12 -21.75
C ARG A 140 -12.23 -5.84 -22.46
N LEU A 141 -11.18 -5.88 -23.30
CA LEU A 141 -10.73 -4.71 -24.04
C LEU A 141 -11.70 -4.38 -25.20
N PRO A 142 -11.91 -3.08 -25.47
CA PRO A 142 -12.69 -2.66 -26.63
C PRO A 142 -12.10 -3.22 -27.93
N GLY A 143 -12.96 -3.75 -28.80
CA GLY A 143 -12.54 -4.32 -30.10
C GLY A 143 -11.89 -5.70 -30.03
N VAL A 144 -12.04 -6.43 -28.91
CA VAL A 144 -11.71 -7.86 -28.78
C VAL A 144 -12.98 -8.71 -28.68
N SER A 145 -13.96 -8.25 -27.91
CA SER A 145 -15.27 -8.90 -27.82
C SER A 145 -16.18 -8.42 -28.95
N GLU A 146 -16.27 -9.20 -30.02
CA GLU A 146 -17.31 -9.11 -31.06
C GLU A 146 -18.52 -9.99 -30.74
N THR A 147 -18.55 -10.61 -29.56
CA THR A 147 -19.69 -11.42 -29.13
C THR A 147 -20.81 -10.49 -28.66
N VAL A 148 -21.71 -10.18 -29.60
CA VAL A 148 -23.13 -10.04 -29.29
C VAL A 148 -23.47 -11.14 -28.28
N PRO A 149 -24.05 -10.85 -27.11
CA PRO A 149 -24.47 -11.89 -26.20
C PRO A 149 -25.58 -12.67 -26.89
N ILE A 150 -25.23 -13.81 -27.49
CA ILE A 150 -26.20 -14.84 -27.84
C ILE A 150 -26.52 -15.51 -26.50
N SER A 151 -27.46 -14.92 -25.79
CA SER A 151 -28.17 -15.60 -24.71
C SER A 151 -28.89 -16.78 -25.33
N THR A 152 -28.31 -17.97 -25.18
CA THR A 152 -28.96 -19.25 -25.47
C THR A 152 -29.86 -19.61 -24.31
N GLU A 153 -30.96 -18.87 -24.14
CA GLU A 153 -32.14 -19.39 -23.42
C GLU A 153 -33.40 -18.94 -24.15
N THR A 154 -33.90 -19.84 -24.99
CA THR A 154 -35.24 -19.76 -25.56
C THR A 154 -36.24 -20.08 -24.45
N SER A 155 -36.66 -19.05 -23.70
CA SER A 155 -37.93 -19.07 -22.99
C SER A 155 -38.77 -17.89 -23.49
N GLU A 156 -39.81 -18.24 -24.24
CA GLU A 156 -40.99 -17.47 -24.63
C GLU A 156 -40.89 -15.94 -24.70
N SER A 157 -41.01 -15.46 -25.93
CA SER A 157 -41.44 -14.12 -26.32
C SER A 157 -42.44 -13.51 -25.34
N THR A 158 -41.94 -12.66 -24.44
CA THR A 158 -42.73 -11.60 -23.83
C THR A 158 -42.06 -10.30 -24.22
N HIS A 159 -42.79 -9.44 -24.94
CA HIS A 159 -42.34 -8.08 -25.25
C HIS A 159 -41.75 -7.43 -23.98
N PRO A 160 -40.61 -6.70 -24.07
CA PRO A 160 -40.05 -6.03 -22.90
C PRO A 160 -41.08 -5.02 -22.39
N LYS A 161 -41.72 -5.35 -21.27
CA LYS A 161 -42.58 -4.42 -20.54
C LYS A 161 -41.68 -3.28 -20.07
N ALA A 162 -42.14 -2.04 -20.22
CA ALA A 162 -41.40 -0.86 -19.79
C ALA A 162 -40.80 -1.08 -18.39
N VAL A 163 -39.47 -1.10 -18.31
CA VAL A 163 -38.74 -1.21 -17.05
C VAL A 163 -38.95 0.08 -16.27
N GLY A 164 -40.01 0.10 -15.47
CA GLY A 164 -40.10 1.06 -14.37
C GLY A 164 -38.93 0.79 -13.45
N THR A 165 -38.08 1.78 -13.23
CA THR A 165 -37.02 1.65 -12.23
C THR A 165 -37.69 1.31 -10.90
N THR A 166 -37.33 0.20 -10.26
CA THR A 166 -37.57 -0.04 -8.82
C THR A 166 -36.67 0.88 -7.99
N TYR A 167 -36.50 2.14 -8.43
CA TYR A 167 -35.78 3.14 -7.70
C TYR A 167 -36.72 3.66 -6.62
N GLN A 168 -36.52 3.20 -5.39
CA GLN A 168 -37.02 3.91 -4.23
C GLN A 168 -35.96 4.94 -3.84
N PRO A 169 -36.28 6.25 -3.84
CA PRO A 169 -35.34 7.25 -3.37
C PRO A 169 -35.01 6.95 -1.91
N ILE A 170 -33.72 6.74 -1.66
CA ILE A 170 -33.17 6.51 -0.33
C ILE A 170 -33.53 7.72 0.52
N LYS A 171 -34.28 7.50 1.61
CA LYS A 171 -34.62 8.53 2.60
C LYS A 171 -33.64 8.40 3.76
N PRO A 172 -32.62 9.28 3.90
CA PRO A 172 -31.56 9.12 4.91
C PRO A 172 -32.07 9.02 6.35
N LYS A 173 -33.25 9.60 6.62
CA LYS A 173 -33.92 9.55 7.94
C LYS A 173 -34.43 8.16 8.33
N ASN A 174 -34.63 7.26 7.37
CA ASN A 174 -35.13 5.91 7.62
C ASN A 174 -34.01 4.88 7.79
N GLU A 175 -32.80 5.17 7.30
CA GLU A 175 -31.67 4.23 7.33
C GLU A 175 -30.68 4.51 8.46
N ILE A 176 -30.62 5.76 8.92
CA ILE A 176 -29.70 6.16 9.99
C ILE A 176 -30.53 6.37 11.26
N ASP A 177 -30.52 5.38 12.15
CA ASP A 177 -31.03 5.56 13.52
C ASP A 177 -30.10 6.49 14.30
N THR A 178 -30.38 7.79 14.19
CA THR A 178 -29.63 8.85 14.86
C THR A 178 -29.71 8.73 16.38
N SER A 179 -30.80 8.18 16.91
CA SER A 179 -31.03 8.08 18.36
C SER A 179 -30.14 7.02 19.01
N SER A 180 -30.04 5.83 18.40
CA SER A 180 -29.18 4.74 18.91
C SER A 180 -27.71 5.13 18.83
N ARG A 181 -27.29 5.84 17.77
CA ARG A 181 -25.93 6.36 17.63
C ARG A 181 -25.58 7.41 18.69
N GLU A 182 -26.50 8.32 18.99
CA GLU A 182 -26.29 9.35 20.03
C GLU A 182 -26.20 8.75 21.42
N ASN A 183 -27.05 7.76 21.73
CA ASN A 183 -27.01 7.03 23.00
C ASN A 183 -25.68 6.27 23.18
N PHE A 184 -25.19 5.62 22.12
CA PHE A 184 -23.89 4.94 22.14
C PHE A 184 -22.74 5.89 22.48
N TRP A 185 -22.65 7.04 21.81
CA TRP A 185 -21.60 8.02 22.10
C TRP A 185 -21.75 8.68 23.47
N LYS A 186 -22.97 8.83 23.97
CA LYS A 186 -23.23 9.36 25.31
C LYS A 186 -22.72 8.39 26.39
N GLU A 187 -22.98 7.10 26.23
CA GLU A 187 -22.51 6.05 27.13
C GLU A 187 -20.97 5.98 27.15
N ILE A 188 -20.34 5.93 25.98
CA ILE A 188 -18.88 5.88 25.86
C ILE A 188 -18.21 7.11 26.50
N ARG A 189 -18.76 8.32 26.30
CA ARG A 189 -18.23 9.54 26.94
C ARG A 189 -18.40 9.54 28.46
N ALA A 190 -19.51 9.00 28.95
CA ALA A 190 -19.73 8.86 30.39
C ALA A 190 -18.70 7.91 31.00
N GLN A 191 -18.50 6.74 30.37
CA GLN A 191 -17.52 5.75 30.81
C GLN A 191 -16.09 6.28 30.79
N GLU A 192 -15.70 7.05 29.76
CA GLU A 192 -14.38 7.66 29.68
C GLU A 192 -14.19 8.77 30.74
N ASN A 193 -15.22 9.57 31.00
CA ASN A 193 -15.17 10.58 32.05
C ASN A 193 -15.01 9.96 33.45
N ASP A 194 -15.68 8.85 33.71
CA ASP A 194 -15.54 8.12 34.98
C ASP A 194 -14.13 7.56 35.14
N ARG A 195 -13.57 6.98 34.06
CA ARG A 195 -12.18 6.49 34.03
C ARG A 195 -11.18 7.62 34.34
N ILE A 196 -11.33 8.77 33.70
CA ILE A 196 -10.48 9.95 33.92
C ILE A 196 -10.64 10.49 35.34
N ALA A 197 -11.86 10.53 35.88
CA ALA A 197 -12.13 11.02 37.23
C ALA A 197 -11.48 10.13 38.30
N GLU A 198 -11.50 8.81 38.10
CA GLU A 198 -10.86 7.84 38.98
C GLU A 198 -9.33 7.97 38.96
N GLU A 199 -8.73 8.11 37.77
CA GLU A 199 -7.30 8.34 37.60
C GLU A 199 -6.87 9.65 38.28
N LYS A 200 -7.60 10.74 38.04
CA LYS A 200 -7.36 12.05 38.66
C LYS A 200 -7.49 12.01 40.19
N LYS A 201 -8.45 11.24 40.72
CA LYS A 201 -8.61 11.03 42.17
C LYS A 201 -7.44 10.25 42.75
N ARG A 202 -6.94 9.23 42.04
CA ARG A 202 -5.77 8.45 42.43
C ARG A 202 -4.49 9.29 42.43
N GLU A 203 -4.29 10.10 41.40
CA GLU A 203 -3.17 11.05 41.33
C GLU A 203 -3.23 12.09 42.45
N LYS A 204 -4.41 12.67 42.73
CA LYS A 204 -4.58 13.64 43.81
C LYS A 204 -4.22 13.04 45.16
N LYS A 205 -4.65 11.80 45.45
CA LYS A 205 -4.26 11.09 46.68
C LYS A 205 -2.75 10.86 46.77
N LYS A 206 -2.12 10.38 45.69
CA LYS A 206 -0.66 10.19 45.64
C LYS A 206 0.09 11.49 45.89
N ASN A 207 -0.32 12.58 45.24
CA ASN A 207 0.31 13.89 45.39
C ASN A 207 0.13 14.44 46.81
N GLU A 208 -1.05 14.25 47.40
CA GLU A 208 -1.32 14.65 48.78
C GLU A 208 -0.45 13.85 49.78
N THR A 209 -0.32 12.54 49.61
CA THR A 209 0.57 11.71 50.43
C THR A 209 2.04 12.14 50.27
N ALA A 210 2.51 12.32 49.03
CA ALA A 210 3.87 12.76 48.75
C ALA A 210 4.16 14.15 49.36
N LEU A 211 3.17 15.06 49.36
CA LEU A 211 3.30 16.35 50.00
C LEU A 211 3.44 16.23 51.52
N ARG A 212 2.62 15.38 52.17
CA ARG A 212 2.73 15.14 53.62
C ARG A 212 4.07 14.53 54.01
N GLU A 213 4.53 13.53 53.27
CA GLU A 213 5.84 12.91 53.51
C GLU A 213 6.98 13.92 53.36
N ARG A 214 6.91 14.80 52.35
CA ARG A 214 7.89 15.88 52.15
C ARG A 214 7.86 16.88 53.31
N THR A 215 6.69 17.28 53.79
CA THR A 215 6.58 18.22 54.93
C THR A 215 7.10 17.59 56.21
N GLU A 216 6.74 16.34 56.52
CA GLU A 216 7.24 15.63 57.69
C GLU A 216 8.76 15.44 57.65
N LEU A 217 9.31 15.08 56.49
CA LEU A 217 10.77 14.93 56.33
C LEU A 217 11.47 16.27 56.55
N ASN A 218 10.93 17.36 56.01
CA ASN A 218 11.50 18.70 56.18
C ASN A 218 11.48 19.14 57.65
N GLU A 219 10.38 18.88 58.37
CA GLU A 219 10.29 19.15 59.81
C GLU A 219 11.29 18.32 60.63
N ARG A 220 11.46 17.03 60.30
CA ARG A 220 12.46 16.17 60.95
C ARG A 220 13.89 16.67 60.72
N ILE A 221 14.22 17.03 59.48
CA ILE A 221 15.53 17.60 59.14
C ILE A 221 15.76 18.90 59.92
N HIS A 222 14.76 19.79 59.97
CA HIS A 222 14.88 21.04 60.72
C HIS A 222 15.07 20.81 62.22
N ALA A 223 14.30 19.91 62.83
CA ALA A 223 14.45 19.55 64.24
C ALA A 223 15.84 18.98 64.55
N GLN A 224 16.37 18.13 63.65
CA GLN A 224 17.71 17.57 63.78
C GLN A 224 18.78 18.67 63.72
N LEU A 225 18.69 19.60 62.76
CA LEU A 225 19.60 20.74 62.66
C LEU A 225 19.56 21.62 63.93
N CYS A 226 18.39 21.92 64.50
CA CYS A 226 18.29 22.67 65.76
C CYS A 226 18.94 21.92 66.94
N SER A 227 18.82 20.59 67.01
CA SER A 227 19.47 19.79 68.06
C SER A 227 20.99 19.74 67.92
N GLU A 228 21.49 19.70 66.68
CA GLU A 228 22.92 19.75 66.36
C GLU A 228 23.52 21.13 66.64
N GLU A 229 22.80 22.21 66.36
CA GLU A 229 23.23 23.56 66.73
C GLU A 229 23.25 23.78 68.25
N GLY A 230 22.28 23.23 68.99
CA GLY A 230 22.24 23.28 70.45
C GLY A 230 23.40 22.53 71.10
N THR A 231 23.74 21.35 70.57
CA THR A 231 24.88 20.54 71.06
C THR A 231 26.23 21.15 70.69
N LYS A 232 26.37 21.74 69.50
CA LYS A 232 27.57 22.51 69.10
C LYS A 232 27.80 23.73 70.01
N LYS A 233 26.76 24.53 70.28
CA LYS A 233 26.86 25.67 71.21
C LYS A 233 27.22 25.24 72.64
N ALA A 234 26.65 24.14 73.13
CA ALA A 234 26.99 23.59 74.44
C ALA A 234 28.45 23.10 74.52
N SER A 235 28.97 22.53 73.42
CA SER A 235 30.38 22.11 73.33
C SER A 235 31.35 23.31 73.23
N GLU A 236 30.96 24.40 72.58
CA GLU A 236 31.75 25.64 72.51
C GLU A 236 31.78 26.39 73.86
N LEU A 237 30.67 26.37 74.62
CA LEU A 237 30.60 26.95 75.99
C LEU A 237 31.38 26.14 77.04
N SER A 238 31.71 24.88 76.76
CA SER A 238 32.52 23.96 77.59
C SER A 238 34.00 23.91 77.18
N GLY A 239 34.43 24.76 76.25
CA GLY A 239 35.83 24.88 75.84
C GLY A 239 36.78 25.14 77.02
N PRO A 240 38.01 24.61 77.00
CA PRO A 240 38.87 24.50 78.19
C PRO A 240 39.21 25.89 78.78
N LYS A 241 39.00 26.04 80.09
CA LYS A 241 39.58 27.14 80.88
C LYS A 241 41.10 26.94 80.90
N ILE A 242 41.82 27.68 80.07
CA ILE A 242 43.27 27.76 80.09
C ILE A 242 43.65 28.62 81.30
N CYS A 243 44.37 28.02 82.25
CA CYS A 243 45.05 28.67 83.37
C CYS A 243 46.23 29.51 82.91
#